data_AF-A0A7C3GMI3-F1
#
_entry.id   AF-A0A7C3GMI3-F1
#
_cell.length_a   1.000
_cell.length_b   1.000
_cell.length_c   1.000
_cell.angle_alpha   90.00
_cell.angle_beta   90.00
_cell.angle_gamma   90.00
#
_symmetry.space_group_name_H-M   'P 1'
#
loop_
_entity.id
_entity.type
_entity.pdbx_description
1 polymer ?
#
loop_
_entity_poly.entity_id
_entity_poly.type
_entity_poly.pdbx_seq_one_letter_code
_entity_poly.pdbx_strand_id
1 'polypeptide(L)' 'MLMTGAYILKGIGETLHGPLKDEWRNLPKMTFTEHAVIWPLMILMLSIGVWPQWVSAVINDTVTLIFSG' A
#
# COMPACT_ATOMS: atom_id res chain seq x y z
N MET A 1 16.16 0.02 -6.47
CA MET A 1 14.95 0.61 -7.07
C MET A 1 14.55 -0.11 -8.37
N LEU A 2 15.41 -0.20 -9.39
CA LEU A 2 15.06 -0.85 -10.67
C LEU A 2 14.62 -2.31 -10.51
N MET A 3 15.38 -3.12 -9.75
CA MET A 3 15.00 -4.51 -9.49
C MET A 3 13.68 -4.61 -8.71
N THR A 4 13.49 -3.77 -7.69
CA THR A 4 12.23 -3.70 -6.91
C THR A 4 11.03 -3.41 -7.80
N GLY A 5 11.14 -2.40 -8.68
CA GLY A 5 10.09 -2.08 -9.66
C GLY A 5 9.84 -3.23 -10.63
N ALA A 6 10.89 -3.85 -11.16
CA ALA A 6 10.77 -4.98 -12.09
C ALA A 6 10.05 -6.17 -11.44
N TYR A 7 10.33 -6.51 -10.18
CA TYR A 7 9.65 -7.60 -9.48
C TYR A 7 8.19 -7.28 -9.16
N ILE A 8 7.88 -6.04 -8.75
CA ILE A 8 6.49 -5.62 -8.52
C ILE A 8 5.68 -5.69 -9.82
N LEU A 9 6.24 -5.17 -10.92
CA LEU A 9 5.60 -5.21 -12.23
C LEU A 9 5.41 -6.65 -12.73
N LYS A 10 6.42 -7.51 -12.56
CA LYS A 10 6.32 -8.94 -12.88
C LYS A 10 5.21 -9.62 -12.07
N GLY A 11 5.17 -9.39 -10.76
CA GLY A 11 4.14 -9.95 -9.87
C GLY A 11 2.73 -9.53 -10.27
N ILE A 12 2.51 -8.25 -10.56
CA ILE A 12 1.22 -7.73 -11.05
C ILE A 12 0.87 -8.33 -12.42
N GLY A 13 1.84 -8.42 -13.32
CA GLY A 13 1.66 -9.04 -14.64
C GLY A 13 1.23 -10.51 -14.55
N GLU A 14 1.87 -11.30 -13.70
CA GLU A 14 1.60 -12.74 -13.57
C GLU A 14 0.33 -13.09 -12.77
N THR A 15 -0.19 -12.14 -11.99
CA THR A 15 -1.36 -12.35 -11.12
C THR A 15 -2.64 -11.75 -11.68
N LEU A 16 -2.58 -10.56 -12.29
CA LEU A 16 -3.77 -9.82 -12.75
C LEU A 16 -3.92 -9.76 -14.28
N HIS A 17 -2.89 -10.08 -15.06
CA HIS A 17 -2.95 -10.06 -16.53
C HIS A 17 -2.89 -11.48 -17.13
N GLY A 18 -3.56 -11.66 -18.27
CA GLY A 18 -3.63 -12.95 -18.99
C GLY A 18 -4.87 -13.79 -18.63
N PRO A 19 -4.94 -15.05 -19.11
CA PRO A 19 -6.03 -15.95 -18.78
C PRO A 19 -6.02 -16.30 -17.29
N LEU A 20 -7.18 -16.22 -16.64
CA LEU A 20 -7.33 -16.59 -15.23
C LEU A 20 -6.93 -18.06 -15.03
N LYS A 21 -5.86 -18.27 -14.24
CA LYS A 21 -5.36 -19.62 -13.93
C LYS A 21 -6.42 -20.41 -13.18
N ASP A 22 -6.44 -21.73 -13.40
CA ASP A 22 -7.44 -22.63 -12.80
C ASP A 22 -7.45 -22.56 -11.26
N GLU A 23 -6.29 -22.31 -10.64
CA GLU A 23 -6.13 -22.14 -9.19
C GLU A 23 -6.95 -20.96 -8.61
N TRP A 24 -7.21 -19.92 -9.42
CA TRP A 24 -7.91 -18.71 -9.00
C TRP A 24 -9.40 -18.69 -9.40
N ARG A 25 -9.87 -19.68 -10.16
CA ARG A 25 -11.25 -19.70 -10.71
C ARG A 25 -12.33 -19.80 -9.65
N ASN A 26 -12.05 -20.47 -8.53
CA ASN A 26 -13.00 -20.71 -7.45
C ASN A 26 -12.82 -19.74 -6.28
N LEU A 27 -12.06 -18.65 -6.45
CA LEU A 27 -11.91 -17.65 -5.40
C LEU A 27 -13.26 -17.03 -5.06
N PRO A 28 -13.65 -17.00 -3.77
CA PRO A 28 -14.85 -16.30 -3.35
C PRO A 28 -14.71 -14.80 -3.61
N LYS A 29 -15.84 -14.13 -3.86
CA LYS A 29 -15.87 -12.68 -4.01
C LYS A 29 -15.46 -12.02 -2.69
N MET A 30 -14.70 -10.94 -2.80
CA MET A 30 -14.24 -10.15 -1.65
C MET A 30 -15.45 -9.59 -0.89
N THR A 31 -15.47 -9.82 0.42
CA THR A 31 -16.54 -9.43 1.34
C THR A 31 -16.47 -7.95 1.69
N PHE A 32 -17.58 -7.37 2.17
CA PHE A 32 -17.64 -5.96 2.57
C PHE A 32 -16.64 -5.62 3.70
N THR A 33 -16.44 -6.56 4.64
CA THR A 33 -15.48 -6.41 5.73
C THR A 33 -14.04 -6.31 5.23
N GLU A 34 -13.66 -7.10 4.21
CA GLU A 34 -12.33 -7.03 3.62
C GLU A 34 -12.09 -5.68 2.92
N HIS A 35 -13.10 -5.15 2.23
CA HIS A 35 -13.03 -3.80 1.64
C HIS A 35 -12.87 -2.72 2.71
N ALA A 36 -13.62 -2.82 3.80
CA ALA A 36 -13.59 -1.85 4.90
C ALA A 36 -12.23 -1.78 5.60
N VAL A 37 -11.40 -2.83 5.55
CA VAL A 37 -10.04 -2.82 6.11
C VAL A 37 -9.01 -2.31 5.09
N ILE A 38 -9.15 -2.70 3.81
CA ILE A 38 -8.18 -2.34 2.76
C ILE A 38 -8.33 -0.86 2.37
N TRP A 39 -9.55 -0.33 2.32
CA TRP A 39 -9.80 1.07 1.93
C TRP A 39 -9.11 2.10 2.84
N PRO A 40 -9.24 2.05 4.18
CA PRO A 40 -8.51 2.95 5.07
C PRO A 40 -7.00 2.89 4.87
N LEU A 41 -6.46 1.68 4.67
CA LEU A 41 -5.03 1.49 4.43
C LEU A 41 -4.59 2.18 3.13
N MET A 42 -5.34 1.99 2.04
CA MET A 42 -5.05 2.64 0.76
C MET A 42 -5.18 4.17 0.85
N ILE A 43 -6.19 4.66 1.56
CA ILE A 43 -6.39 6.11 1.80
C ILE A 43 -5.20 6.68 2.57
N LEU A 44 -4.72 5.96 3.59
CA LEU A 44 -3.55 6.35 4.36
C LEU A 44 -2.29 6.37 3.51
N MET A 45 -2.04 5.33 2.70
CA MET A 45 -0.90 5.31 1.78
C MET A 45 -0.98 6.47 0.77
N LEU A 46 -2.16 6.75 0.23
CA LEU A 46 -2.39 7.85 -0.70
C LEU A 46 -2.19 9.22 -0.03
N SER A 47 -2.73 9.42 1.17
CA SER A 47 -2.65 10.71 1.87
C SER A 47 -1.21 11.06 2.22
N ILE A 48 -0.40 10.08 2.64
CA ILE A 48 1.03 10.25 2.90
C ILE A 48 1.79 10.54 1.59
N GLY A 49 1.45 9.86 0.50
CA GLY A 49 2.11 10.05 -0.80
C GLY A 49 1.80 11.40 -1.45
N VAL A 50 0.57 11.92 -1.30
CA VAL A 50 0.14 13.18 -1.91
C VAL A 50 0.50 14.40 -1.04
N TRP A 51 0.26 14.32 0.26
CA TRP A 51 0.51 15.42 1.20
C TRP A 51 1.17 14.91 2.49
N PRO A 52 2.50 14.74 2.51
CA PRO A 52 3.20 14.19 3.67
C PRO A 52 3.31 15.15 4.86
N GLN A 53 2.99 16.43 4.69
CA GLN A 53 3.26 17.48 5.68
C GLN A 53 2.71 17.19 7.08
N TRP A 54 1.53 16.57 7.17
CA TRP A 54 0.93 16.23 8.46
C TRP A 54 1.73 15.16 9.22
N VAL A 55 2.28 14.16 8.52
CA VAL A 55 3.19 13.16 9.11
C VAL A 55 4.51 13.80 9.44
N SER A 56 5.07 14.60 8.52
CA SER A 56 6.36 15.26 8.72
C SER A 56 6.34 16.20 9.91
N ALA A 57 5.25 16.94 10.14
CA ALA A 57 5.08 17.77 11.33
C ALA A 57 5.19 16.95 12.63
N VAL A 58 4.45 15.84 12.73
CA VAL A 58 4.49 14.94 13.91
C VAL A 58 5.88 14.36 14.14
N ILE A 59 6.56 13.94 13.05
CA ILE A 59 7.93 13.41 13.14
C ILE A 59 8.89 14.50 13.62
N ASN A 60 8.83 15.69 13.01
CA ASN A 60 9.74 16.79 13.31
C ASN A 60 9.59 17.28 14.76
N ASP A 61 8.37 17.35 15.28
CA ASP A 61 8.11 17.70 16.68
C ASP A 61 8.73 16.68 17.63
N THR A 62 8.60 15.39 17.31
CA THR A 62 9.16 14.28 18.10
C THR A 62 10.69 14.25 18.05
N VAL A 63 11.28 14.42 16.86
CA VAL A 63 12.73 14.48 16.67
C VAL A 63 13.31 15.68 17.40
N THR A 64 12.68 16.86 17.31
CA THR A 64 13.16 18.05 18.02
C THR A 64 13.16 17.83 19.53
N LEU A 65 12.09 17.24 20.09
CA LEU A 65 12.02 16.90 21.52
C LEU A 65 13.13 15.93 21.98
N ILE A 66 13.47 14.93 21.15
CA ILE A 66 14.52 13.95 21.46
C ILE A 66 15.92 14.56 21.35
N PHE A 67 16.18 15.39 20.33
CA PHE A 67 17.50 15.98 20.08
C PHE A 67 17.77 17.28 20.86
N SER A 68 16.75 17.91 21.44
CA SER A 68 16.90 19.09 22.32
C SER A 68 17.02 18.73 23.81
N GLY A 69 17.07 17.44 24.16
CA GLY A 69 17.28 16.93 25.51
C GLY A 69 18.74 16.66 25.85
#